data_AF-A0A2S8Q3B0-F1
#
_entry.id   AF-A0A2S8Q3B0-F1
#
_cell.length_a   1.000
_cell.length_b   1.000
_cell.length_c   1.000
_cell.angle_alpha   90.00
_cell.angle_beta   90.00
_cell.angle_gamma   90.00
#
_symmetry.space_group_name_H-M   'P 1'
#
loop_
_entity.id
_entity.type
_entity.pdbx_description
1 polymer ?
#
loop_
_entity_poly.entity_id
_entity_poly.type
_entity_poly.pdbx_seq_one_letter_code
_entity_poly.pdbx_strand_id
1 'polypeptide(L)'
;MSENKKEIIVQGNGSTNEYKAIQRRTFAHSELQPSGFYVISGQEVIIDVEGEINGAINAVIGVPELNKPVKYLLTKGLNKLRPRNEGLLCFTNNNNHGHVKVIIKSELQPVPSFKLNETSNTDWESMMELYSKAPVVQLSSERAVIVVRYKSAKKYLTDPNALMKYYDNFIRLQDNISGLLEDGKADYKSDPNKLLYVESDRFYMFATHGHMGFNGDAALQRLLTTNNGWGIWHESGHQRQQFPYTWSGGTGMMEVTVNLYSLAVQEGLYGRASQLDKYYPKIKEYLATEKKNFDTQDVNIKLGMLWQLKLTFGDGFYPQLHQIYRIMDSLPINNSDKKQQFIISSSQLANVNLAVFFNKWGITPNEKTLEILKTLPPLDKNIWENDDKNLITIRMPQEKYIPELAYFMKSIKKTLLSENEFEFTIDRDWYTPYQYVIKKNNQYLAEIKDGKPFDCSTNLDENGLNVKVSHHFILDDLIEIEVRFAGEKYVIYNMKVYDFKLSYS
;
A
#
# COMPACT_ATOMS: atom_id res chain seq x y z
N MET A 1 -16.66 -18.85 29.44
CA MET A 1 -17.75 -18.49 28.51
C MET A 1 -17.80 -16.98 28.43
N SER A 2 -17.02 -16.37 27.54
CA SER A 2 -17.28 -14.98 27.19
C SER A 2 -18.66 -14.90 26.55
N GLU A 3 -19.57 -14.12 27.11
CA GLU A 3 -20.86 -13.81 26.49
C GLU A 3 -20.61 -13.36 25.04
N ASN A 4 -21.30 -13.98 24.07
CA ASN A 4 -21.32 -13.47 22.70
C ASN A 4 -21.92 -12.07 22.74
N LYS A 5 -21.05 -11.05 22.78
CA LYS A 5 -21.47 -9.67 22.94
C LYS A 5 -22.29 -9.28 21.72
N LYS A 6 -23.58 -9.07 21.96
CA LYS A 6 -24.52 -8.49 20.99
C LYS A 6 -24.19 -7.03 20.66
N GLU A 7 -23.24 -6.46 21.39
CA GLU A 7 -22.68 -5.13 21.18
C GLU A 7 -21.39 -5.23 20.35
N ILE A 8 -21.36 -4.52 19.23
CA ILE A 8 -20.29 -4.55 18.24
C ILE A 8 -19.86 -3.12 17.94
N ILE A 9 -18.56 -2.87 18.01
CA ILE A 9 -17.96 -1.60 17.57
C ILE A 9 -17.60 -1.73 16.10
N VAL A 10 -18.25 -0.91 15.25
CA VAL A 10 -18.01 -0.88 13.81
C VAL A 10 -17.18 0.37 13.49
N GLN A 11 -15.93 0.16 13.10
CA GLN A 11 -14.95 1.24 12.88
C GLN A 11 -15.23 1.99 11.57
N GLY A 12 -15.11 3.31 11.60
CA GLY A 12 -15.16 4.17 10.42
C GLY A 12 -13.82 4.14 9.70
N ASN A 13 -13.70 3.24 8.72
CA ASN A 13 -12.44 2.98 8.00
C ASN A 13 -12.33 3.79 6.70
N GLY A 14 -13.26 4.70 6.41
CA GLY A 14 -13.33 5.45 5.17
C GLY A 14 -13.64 4.59 3.94
N SER A 15 -13.65 5.24 2.77
CA SER A 15 -14.01 4.59 1.51
C SER A 15 -12.87 3.74 0.95
N THR A 16 -13.12 2.44 0.75
CA THR A 16 -12.14 1.52 0.12
C THR A 16 -11.77 1.94 -1.30
N ASN A 17 -12.70 2.58 -2.03
CA ASN A 17 -12.46 3.10 -3.36
C ASN A 17 -11.57 4.36 -3.36
N GLU A 18 -11.67 5.20 -2.33
CA GLU A 18 -10.76 6.34 -2.16
C GLU A 18 -9.34 5.85 -1.88
N TYR A 19 -9.15 4.91 -0.95
CA TYR A 19 -7.84 4.30 -0.70
C TYR A 19 -7.29 3.59 -1.93
N LYS A 20 -8.13 2.86 -2.69
CA LYS A 20 -7.73 2.28 -3.97
C LYS A 20 -7.21 3.36 -4.94
N ALA A 21 -7.94 4.46 -5.08
CA ALA A 21 -7.59 5.54 -5.99
C ALA A 21 -6.29 6.26 -5.57
N ILE A 22 -6.17 6.63 -4.30
CA ILE A 22 -5.00 7.30 -3.72
C ILE A 22 -3.75 6.40 -3.87
N GLN A 23 -3.87 5.12 -3.57
CA GLN A 23 -2.76 4.17 -3.64
C GLN A 23 -2.52 3.59 -5.04
N ARG A 24 -3.33 4.00 -6.03
CA ARG A 24 -3.27 3.57 -7.44
C ARG A 24 -3.42 2.06 -7.65
N ARG A 25 -4.18 1.40 -6.79
CA ARG A 25 -4.33 -0.06 -6.77
C ARG A 25 -5.35 -0.55 -7.79
N THR A 26 -5.15 -1.77 -8.28
CA THR A 26 -6.12 -2.44 -9.16
C THR A 26 -7.40 -2.80 -8.41
N PHE A 27 -7.29 -3.34 -7.19
CA PHE A 27 -8.41 -3.78 -6.37
C PHE A 27 -8.56 -2.95 -5.09
N ALA A 28 -9.79 -2.95 -4.57
CA ALA A 28 -10.14 -2.29 -3.31
C ALA A 28 -10.21 -3.35 -2.20
N HIS A 29 -9.86 -2.99 -0.97
CA HIS A 29 -10.06 -3.87 0.19
C HIS A 29 -11.54 -4.07 0.53
N SER A 30 -11.82 -4.92 1.51
CA SER A 30 -13.19 -5.20 1.94
C SER A 30 -13.73 -4.12 2.88
N GLU A 31 -14.94 -3.65 2.61
CA GLU A 31 -15.68 -2.79 3.56
C GLU A 31 -16.29 -3.60 4.72
N LEU A 32 -16.31 -4.93 4.63
CA LEU A 32 -17.08 -5.80 5.53
C LEU A 32 -16.38 -5.96 6.89
N GLN A 33 -17.16 -5.72 7.95
CA GLN A 33 -16.80 -5.99 9.35
C GLN A 33 -17.76 -7.05 9.91
N PRO A 34 -17.35 -8.33 9.93
CA PRO A 34 -18.24 -9.42 10.35
C PRO A 34 -18.65 -9.35 11.83
N SER A 35 -19.88 -9.78 12.12
CA SER A 35 -20.49 -9.68 13.46
C SER A 35 -20.35 -10.92 14.33
N GLY A 36 -20.08 -12.09 13.74
CA GLY A 36 -20.16 -13.39 14.43
C GLY A 36 -21.57 -13.98 14.53
N PHE A 37 -22.56 -13.39 13.84
CA PHE A 37 -23.92 -13.89 13.77
C PHE A 37 -24.33 -14.24 12.34
N TYR A 38 -25.14 -15.28 12.18
CA TYR A 38 -25.70 -15.72 10.92
C TYR A 38 -27.19 -15.39 10.86
N VAL A 39 -27.64 -14.91 9.70
CA VAL A 39 -29.03 -14.56 9.43
C VAL A 39 -29.67 -15.59 8.51
N ILE A 40 -30.85 -16.08 8.88
CA ILE A 40 -31.69 -16.98 8.06
C ILE A 40 -32.73 -16.14 7.30
N SER A 41 -33.03 -16.54 6.07
CA SER A 41 -34.02 -15.84 5.23
C SER A 41 -35.39 -15.74 5.92
N GLY A 42 -35.98 -14.54 5.89
CA GLY A 42 -37.31 -14.24 6.41
C GLY A 42 -37.38 -13.98 7.92
N GLN A 43 -36.29 -14.18 8.67
CA GLN A 43 -36.26 -13.90 10.11
C GLN A 43 -36.21 -12.39 10.39
N GLU A 44 -36.78 -11.97 11.51
CA GLU A 44 -36.70 -10.58 11.95
C GLU A 44 -35.31 -10.30 12.56
N VAL A 45 -34.69 -9.20 12.14
CA VAL A 45 -33.40 -8.74 12.65
C VAL A 45 -33.60 -7.33 13.21
N ILE A 46 -33.40 -7.17 14.52
CA ILE A 46 -33.57 -5.89 15.22
C ILE A 46 -32.19 -5.40 15.64
N ILE A 47 -31.82 -4.21 15.20
CA ILE A 47 -30.50 -3.62 15.41
C ILE A 47 -30.68 -2.20 15.93
N ASP A 48 -30.00 -1.87 17.01
CA ASP A 48 -29.96 -0.52 17.56
C ASP A 48 -28.58 0.09 17.28
N VAL A 49 -28.55 1.29 16.71
CA VAL A 49 -27.31 1.97 16.32
C VAL A 49 -27.11 3.22 17.15
N GLU A 50 -26.00 3.25 17.89
CA GLU A 50 -25.56 4.35 18.73
C GLU A 50 -24.29 5.03 18.17
N GLY A 51 -24.12 6.31 18.48
CA GLY A 51 -22.99 7.13 18.03
C GLY A 51 -23.34 8.16 16.95
N GLU A 52 -22.31 8.78 16.38
CA GLU A 52 -22.43 9.73 15.28
C GLU A 52 -22.38 9.01 13.93
N ILE A 53 -23.34 9.35 13.06
CA ILE A 53 -23.45 8.79 11.72
C ILE A 53 -23.23 9.93 10.73
N ASN A 54 -22.01 10.02 10.20
CA ASN A 54 -21.61 11.06 9.25
C ASN A 54 -21.51 10.53 7.81
N GLY A 55 -21.56 9.21 7.64
CA GLY A 55 -21.57 8.47 6.38
C GLY A 55 -22.53 7.27 6.45
N ALA A 56 -22.64 6.51 5.36
CA ALA A 56 -23.55 5.37 5.30
C ALA A 56 -23.09 4.24 6.24
N ILE A 57 -24.00 3.79 7.10
CA ILE A 57 -23.84 2.58 7.91
C ILE A 57 -24.81 1.53 7.38
N ASN A 58 -24.33 0.33 7.11
CA ASN A 58 -25.20 -0.76 6.62
C ASN A 58 -25.02 -2.03 7.44
N ALA A 59 -26.12 -2.72 7.70
CA ALA A 59 -26.10 -4.16 7.92
C ALA A 59 -25.95 -4.83 6.55
N VAL A 60 -25.04 -5.79 6.44
CA VAL A 60 -24.79 -6.56 5.23
C VAL A 60 -24.98 -8.03 5.54
N ILE A 61 -25.87 -8.69 4.82
CA ILE A 61 -26.13 -10.11 5.03
C ILE A 61 -25.51 -10.89 3.87
N GLY A 62 -24.60 -11.78 4.20
CA GLY A 62 -23.81 -12.56 3.25
C GLY A 62 -22.40 -12.01 3.04
N VAL A 63 -21.50 -12.91 2.62
CA VAL A 63 -20.13 -12.61 2.20
C VAL A 63 -19.93 -13.11 0.78
N PRO A 64 -19.12 -12.42 -0.06
CA PRO A 64 -18.86 -12.83 -1.44
C PRO A 64 -18.48 -14.32 -1.54
N GLU A 65 -18.78 -14.96 -2.66
CA GLU A 65 -18.47 -16.38 -2.93
C GLU A 65 -19.25 -17.43 -2.11
N LEU A 66 -19.75 -17.10 -0.91
CA LEU A 66 -20.59 -18.00 -0.11
C LEU A 66 -22.08 -17.64 -0.18
N ASN A 67 -22.43 -16.40 0.16
CA ASN A 67 -23.79 -15.88 0.10
C ASN A 67 -23.76 -14.45 -0.45
N LYS A 68 -24.38 -14.20 -1.60
CA LYS A 68 -24.37 -12.87 -2.26
C LYS A 68 -24.71 -11.76 -1.24
N PRO A 69 -23.79 -10.81 -0.98
CA PRO A 69 -24.02 -9.76 0.01
C PRO A 69 -25.20 -8.86 -0.38
N VAL A 70 -26.09 -8.58 0.57
CA VAL A 70 -27.17 -7.59 0.44
C VAL A 70 -27.03 -6.54 1.54
N LYS A 71 -26.95 -5.27 1.14
CA LYS A 71 -26.82 -4.12 2.07
C LYS A 71 -28.20 -3.58 2.48
N TYR A 72 -28.35 -3.31 3.77
CA TYR A 72 -29.50 -2.66 4.39
C TYR A 72 -29.01 -1.41 5.10
N LEU A 73 -29.43 -0.23 4.62
CA LEU A 73 -29.07 1.04 5.23
C LEU A 73 -29.65 1.12 6.65
N LEU A 74 -28.80 1.50 7.61
CA LEU A 74 -29.18 1.69 9.00
C LEU A 74 -29.25 3.18 9.33
N THR A 75 -30.19 3.56 10.17
CA THR A 75 -30.26 4.89 10.79
C THR A 75 -29.91 4.82 12.27
N LYS A 76 -29.65 5.98 12.89
CA LYS A 76 -29.44 6.06 14.34
C LYS A 76 -30.69 5.57 15.09
N GLY A 77 -30.48 4.79 16.14
CA GLY A 77 -31.54 4.16 16.93
C GLY A 77 -31.98 2.80 16.36
N LEU A 78 -33.25 2.45 16.62
CA LEU A 78 -33.79 1.12 16.34
C LEU A 78 -34.12 0.92 14.85
N ASN A 79 -33.56 -0.13 14.26
CA ASN A 79 -33.79 -0.59 12.90
C ASN A 79 -34.42 -1.99 12.96
N LYS A 80 -35.49 -2.21 12.19
CA LYS A 80 -36.15 -3.51 12.05
C LYS A 80 -36.05 -3.97 10.61
N LEU A 81 -35.38 -5.09 10.38
CA LEU A 81 -35.16 -5.66 9.06
C LEU A 81 -35.84 -7.03 8.98
N ARG A 82 -36.33 -7.38 7.79
CA ARG A 82 -36.78 -8.73 7.48
C ARG A 82 -36.16 -9.22 6.17
N PRO A 83 -34.86 -9.60 6.21
CA PRO A 83 -34.07 -9.94 5.04
C PRO A 83 -34.66 -11.14 4.29
N ARG A 84 -34.56 -11.15 2.95
CA ARG A 84 -34.96 -12.30 2.12
C ARG A 84 -33.79 -13.20 1.73
N ASN A 85 -32.57 -12.74 1.98
CA ASN A 85 -31.35 -13.52 1.86
C ASN A 85 -30.89 -14.01 3.23
N GLU A 86 -29.98 -14.97 3.21
CA GLU A 86 -29.31 -15.52 4.39
C GLU A 86 -27.80 -15.36 4.25
N GLY A 87 -27.08 -15.49 5.35
CA GLY A 87 -25.63 -15.38 5.38
C GLY A 87 -25.08 -14.81 6.68
N LEU A 88 -23.76 -14.72 6.76
CA LEU A 88 -23.08 -14.03 7.85
C LEU A 88 -23.50 -12.55 7.87
N LEU A 89 -23.96 -12.07 9.02
CA LEU A 89 -24.22 -10.66 9.26
C LEU A 89 -22.87 -9.94 9.41
N CYS A 90 -22.66 -8.93 8.59
CA CYS A 90 -21.53 -8.02 8.62
C CYS A 90 -22.06 -6.59 8.72
N PHE A 91 -21.18 -5.66 9.01
CA PHE A 91 -21.45 -4.23 8.97
C PHE A 91 -20.50 -3.53 8.03
N THR A 92 -20.93 -2.39 7.50
CA THR A 92 -20.07 -1.42 6.82
C THR A 92 -20.26 -0.08 7.49
N ASN A 93 -19.18 0.67 7.68
CA ASN A 93 -19.19 2.01 8.22
C ASN A 93 -18.28 2.89 7.35
N ASN A 94 -18.90 3.72 6.53
CA ASN A 94 -18.21 4.58 5.57
C ASN A 94 -17.83 5.94 6.15
N ASN A 95 -17.90 6.13 7.49
CA ASN A 95 -17.28 7.28 8.15
C ASN A 95 -15.75 7.22 7.93
N ASN A 96 -15.10 8.38 7.75
CA ASN A 96 -13.63 8.45 7.57
C ASN A 96 -12.83 8.17 8.84
N HIS A 97 -13.47 8.26 10.00
CA HIS A 97 -12.88 8.07 11.31
C HIS A 97 -13.98 7.78 12.34
N GLY A 98 -13.56 7.46 13.57
CA GLY A 98 -14.46 7.17 14.68
C GLY A 98 -15.09 5.77 14.56
N HIS A 99 -16.18 5.56 15.28
CA HIS A 99 -16.90 4.29 15.28
C HIS A 99 -18.38 4.52 15.56
N VAL A 100 -19.19 3.52 15.20
CA VAL A 100 -20.56 3.39 15.68
C VAL A 100 -20.67 2.15 16.53
N LYS A 101 -21.54 2.19 17.53
CA LYS A 101 -21.86 1.04 18.36
C LYS A 101 -23.15 0.43 17.86
N VAL A 102 -23.10 -0.85 17.53
CA VAL A 102 -24.24 -1.61 17.02
C VAL A 102 -24.65 -2.65 18.05
N ILE A 103 -25.92 -2.65 18.44
CA ILE A 103 -26.48 -3.60 19.40
C ILE A 103 -27.53 -4.45 18.69
N ILE A 104 -27.25 -5.74 18.53
CA ILE A 104 -28.19 -6.71 17.97
C ILE A 104 -29.20 -7.07 19.07
N LYS A 105 -30.47 -6.71 18.91
CA LYS A 105 -31.53 -6.99 19.89
C LYS A 105 -32.22 -8.32 19.65
N SER A 106 -32.25 -8.79 18.40
CA SER A 106 -32.81 -10.10 18.02
C SER A 106 -31.90 -11.26 18.46
N GLU A 107 -32.47 -12.42 18.76
CA GLU A 107 -31.71 -13.67 18.88
C GLU A 107 -31.34 -14.17 17.49
N LEU A 108 -30.05 -14.14 17.17
CA LEU A 108 -29.49 -14.63 15.90
C LEU A 108 -28.62 -15.87 16.16
N GLN A 109 -28.46 -16.71 15.15
CA GLN A 109 -27.59 -17.88 15.27
C GLN A 109 -26.11 -17.42 15.35
N PRO A 110 -25.39 -17.68 16.45
CA PRO A 110 -23.96 -17.41 16.51
C PRO A 110 -23.17 -18.37 15.62
N VAL A 111 -22.00 -17.92 15.14
CA VAL A 111 -21.01 -18.75 14.46
C VAL A 111 -19.69 -18.76 15.23
N PRO A 112 -18.87 -19.83 15.15
CA PRO A 112 -17.55 -19.80 15.77
C PRO A 112 -16.73 -18.64 15.22
N SER A 113 -16.26 -17.79 16.13
CA SER A 113 -15.66 -16.51 15.83
C SER A 113 -14.36 -16.35 16.61
N PHE A 114 -13.23 -16.32 15.91
CA PHE A 114 -11.94 -16.01 16.54
C PHE A 114 -11.54 -14.57 16.24
N LYS A 115 -11.12 -13.83 17.27
CA LYS A 115 -10.49 -12.53 17.12
C LYS A 115 -9.16 -12.51 17.85
N LEU A 116 -8.09 -12.22 17.11
CA LEU A 116 -6.74 -12.19 17.65
C LEU A 116 -6.65 -11.21 18.83
N ASN A 117 -6.00 -11.64 19.90
CA ASN A 117 -5.87 -10.95 21.19
C ASN A 117 -7.16 -10.76 22.01
N GLU A 118 -8.31 -11.25 21.54
CA GLU A 118 -9.59 -11.20 22.27
C GLU A 118 -10.15 -12.59 22.58
N THR A 119 -10.04 -13.55 21.66
CA THR A 119 -10.54 -14.91 21.84
C THR A 119 -9.42 -15.82 22.36
N SER A 120 -9.67 -16.52 23.48
CA SER A 120 -8.75 -17.55 23.98
C SER A 120 -8.88 -18.86 23.19
N ASN A 121 -7.85 -19.71 23.20
CA ASN A 121 -7.92 -21.03 22.56
C ASN A 121 -9.04 -21.90 23.15
N THR A 122 -9.27 -21.83 24.47
CA THR A 122 -10.35 -22.58 25.14
C THR A 122 -11.73 -22.08 24.72
N ASP A 123 -11.94 -20.77 24.61
CA ASP A 123 -13.21 -20.23 24.11
C ASP A 123 -13.41 -20.61 22.64
N TRP A 124 -12.35 -20.60 21.83
CA TRP A 124 -12.39 -21.03 20.44
C TRP A 124 -12.82 -22.50 20.29
N GLU A 125 -12.18 -23.43 21.01
CA GLU A 125 -12.53 -24.85 21.02
C GLU A 125 -14.00 -25.05 21.45
N SER A 126 -14.40 -24.36 22.53
CA SER A 126 -15.78 -24.41 23.03
C SER A 126 -16.79 -23.92 21.99
N MET A 127 -16.48 -22.83 21.26
CA MET A 127 -17.35 -22.31 20.20
C MET A 127 -17.47 -23.26 19.01
N MET A 128 -16.36 -23.91 18.62
CA MET A 128 -16.38 -24.91 17.55
C MET A 128 -17.31 -26.07 17.92
N GLU A 129 -17.23 -26.58 19.15
CA GLU A 129 -18.14 -27.65 19.60
C GLU A 129 -19.60 -27.20 19.69
N LEU A 130 -19.84 -26.08 20.39
CA LEU A 130 -21.18 -25.56 20.67
C LEU A 130 -21.93 -25.17 19.39
N TYR A 131 -21.24 -24.58 18.43
CA TYR A 131 -21.81 -24.10 17.18
C TYR A 131 -21.46 -25.00 15.98
N SER A 132 -21.36 -26.31 16.22
CA SER A 132 -21.01 -27.31 15.20
C SER A 132 -21.95 -27.42 13.99
N LYS A 133 -23.13 -26.80 14.07
CA LYS A 133 -24.10 -26.68 12.97
C LYS A 133 -24.03 -25.33 12.22
N ALA A 134 -23.12 -24.44 12.60
CA ALA A 134 -22.94 -23.16 11.92
C ALA A 134 -22.54 -23.39 10.45
N PRO A 135 -23.07 -22.61 9.48
CA PRO A 135 -22.68 -22.75 8.08
C PRO A 135 -21.22 -22.37 7.82
N VAL A 136 -20.72 -21.38 8.57
CA VAL A 136 -19.41 -20.76 8.38
C VAL A 136 -18.68 -20.57 9.72
N VAL A 137 -17.39 -20.31 9.62
CA VAL A 137 -16.50 -19.85 10.67
C VAL A 137 -15.92 -18.51 10.23
N GLN A 138 -15.67 -17.61 11.19
CA GLN A 138 -14.91 -16.39 10.94
C GLN A 138 -13.68 -16.30 11.83
N LEU A 139 -12.57 -15.84 11.25
CA LEU A 139 -11.35 -15.45 11.96
C LEU A 139 -11.04 -14.00 11.63
N SER A 140 -10.58 -13.24 12.61
CA SER A 140 -10.24 -11.84 12.42
C SER A 140 -9.00 -11.43 13.22
N SER A 141 -8.29 -10.48 12.65
CA SER A 141 -7.06 -9.87 13.18
C SER A 141 -7.10 -8.38 12.91
N GLU A 142 -5.99 -7.67 13.11
CA GLU A 142 -5.94 -6.26 12.77
C GLU A 142 -6.01 -6.04 11.25
N ARG A 143 -5.39 -6.91 10.45
CA ARG A 143 -5.26 -6.73 8.98
C ARG A 143 -6.10 -7.65 8.13
N ALA A 144 -6.51 -8.80 8.66
CA ALA A 144 -7.18 -9.84 7.89
C ALA A 144 -8.49 -10.33 8.52
N VAL A 145 -9.39 -10.74 7.64
CA VAL A 145 -10.63 -11.48 7.94
C VAL A 145 -10.65 -12.73 7.07
N ILE A 146 -10.86 -13.90 7.68
CA ILE A 146 -11.00 -15.17 6.96
C ILE A 146 -12.41 -15.70 7.24
N VAL A 147 -13.17 -16.00 6.19
CA VAL A 147 -14.50 -16.64 6.29
C VAL A 147 -14.53 -17.89 5.45
N VAL A 148 -14.66 -19.04 6.10
CA VAL A 148 -14.68 -20.36 5.44
C VAL A 148 -15.86 -21.17 5.94
N ARG A 149 -16.22 -22.23 5.22
CA ARG A 149 -17.25 -23.15 5.71
C ARG A 149 -16.77 -23.83 6.97
N TYR A 150 -17.69 -24.12 7.89
CA TYR A 150 -17.37 -24.76 9.16
C TYR A 150 -16.59 -26.08 8.96
N LYS A 151 -16.97 -26.87 7.96
CA LYS A 151 -16.30 -28.14 7.62
C LYS A 151 -14.82 -27.93 7.25
N SER A 152 -14.50 -26.89 6.49
CA SER A 152 -13.15 -26.57 6.06
C SER A 152 -12.30 -26.11 7.24
N ALA A 153 -12.84 -25.23 8.09
CA ALA A 153 -12.18 -24.84 9.34
C ALA A 153 -11.89 -26.07 10.21
N LYS A 154 -12.90 -26.92 10.48
CA LYS A 154 -12.72 -28.14 11.28
C LYS A 154 -11.67 -29.10 10.70
N LYS A 155 -11.52 -29.15 9.36
CA LYS A 155 -10.58 -30.05 8.68
C LYS A 155 -9.13 -29.55 8.72
N TYR A 156 -8.92 -28.23 8.58
CA TYR A 156 -7.58 -27.68 8.30
C TYR A 156 -7.03 -26.74 9.36
N LEU A 157 -7.88 -26.08 10.14
CA LEU A 157 -7.46 -25.08 11.13
C LEU A 157 -7.09 -25.77 12.44
N THR A 158 -5.84 -25.60 12.86
CA THR A 158 -5.33 -26.15 14.13
C THR A 158 -5.09 -25.09 15.18
N ASP A 159 -4.43 -23.99 14.81
CA ASP A 159 -4.10 -22.88 15.72
C ASP A 159 -4.52 -21.54 15.09
N PRO A 160 -5.70 -21.00 15.44
CA PRO A 160 -6.15 -19.73 14.90
C PRO A 160 -5.31 -18.54 15.38
N ASN A 161 -4.68 -18.63 16.55
CA ASN A 161 -3.82 -17.56 17.08
C ASN A 161 -2.54 -17.44 16.25
N ALA A 162 -1.86 -18.57 16.00
CA ALA A 162 -0.68 -18.61 15.14
C ALA A 162 -1.01 -18.18 13.70
N LEU A 163 -2.15 -18.64 13.17
CA LEU A 163 -2.60 -18.27 11.82
C LEU A 163 -2.82 -16.75 11.72
N MET A 164 -3.61 -16.16 12.61
CA MET A 164 -3.95 -14.74 12.49
C MET A 164 -2.75 -13.81 12.74
N LYS A 165 -1.80 -14.19 13.61
CA LYS A 165 -0.51 -13.48 13.76
C LYS A 165 0.33 -13.56 12.48
N TYR A 166 0.35 -14.72 11.84
CA TYR A 166 1.06 -14.90 10.57
C TYR A 166 0.47 -14.00 9.47
N TYR A 167 -0.87 -13.87 9.40
CA TYR A 167 -1.54 -12.97 8.46
C TYR A 167 -1.19 -11.50 8.69
N ASP A 168 -1.29 -11.01 9.92
CA ASP A 168 -0.88 -9.64 10.23
C ASP A 168 0.59 -9.40 9.86
N ASN A 169 1.48 -10.35 10.15
CA ASN A 169 2.91 -10.22 9.86
C ASN A 169 3.19 -10.11 8.35
N PHE A 170 2.70 -11.06 7.53
CA PHE A 170 3.01 -11.00 6.10
C PHE A 170 2.34 -9.80 5.42
N ILE A 171 1.15 -9.39 5.86
CA ILE A 171 0.49 -8.21 5.32
C ILE A 171 1.34 -6.95 5.58
N ARG A 172 1.96 -6.83 6.76
CA ARG A 172 2.89 -5.74 7.07
C ARG A 172 4.14 -5.77 6.19
N LEU A 173 4.68 -6.94 5.87
CA LEU A 173 5.78 -7.06 4.91
C LEU A 173 5.37 -6.59 3.50
N GLN A 174 4.13 -6.82 3.10
CA GLN A 174 3.60 -6.29 1.85
C GLN A 174 3.34 -4.77 1.90
N ASP A 175 2.86 -4.25 3.03
CA ASP A 175 2.75 -2.80 3.26
C ASP A 175 4.12 -2.12 3.13
N ASN A 176 5.17 -2.72 3.69
CA ASN A 176 6.54 -2.21 3.65
C ASN A 176 7.04 -2.03 2.22
N ILE A 177 7.00 -3.08 1.37
CA ILE A 177 7.43 -2.94 -0.04
C ILE A 177 6.50 -2.01 -0.84
N SER A 178 5.24 -1.88 -0.45
CA SER A 178 4.31 -0.90 -1.02
C SER A 178 4.65 0.54 -0.62
N GLY A 179 5.47 0.74 0.42
CA GLY A 179 5.74 2.06 1.00
C GLY A 179 4.52 2.63 1.74
N LEU A 180 3.74 1.78 2.40
CA LEU A 180 2.60 2.16 3.22
C LEU A 180 2.92 2.00 4.71
N LEU A 181 2.46 2.95 5.52
CA LEU A 181 2.67 3.02 6.96
C LEU A 181 1.31 3.15 7.68
N GLU A 182 1.20 2.56 8.87
CA GLU A 182 -0.06 2.55 9.63
C GLU A 182 -0.49 3.93 10.09
N ASP A 183 0.48 4.65 10.64
CA ASP A 183 0.42 6.05 11.06
C ASP A 183 0.77 6.99 9.91
N GLY A 184 0.84 6.46 8.69
CA GLY A 184 1.12 7.22 7.49
C GLY A 184 0.11 8.33 7.23
N LYS A 185 0.55 9.34 6.48
CA LYS A 185 -0.25 10.48 6.04
C LYS A 185 -0.46 10.39 4.52
N ALA A 186 -1.48 11.10 4.04
CA ALA A 186 -1.71 11.32 2.61
C ALA A 186 -1.69 10.00 1.78
N ASP A 187 -0.78 9.85 0.83
CA ASP A 187 -0.74 8.73 -0.10
C ASP A 187 -0.11 7.44 0.48
N TYR A 188 0.65 7.57 1.56
CA TYR A 188 1.39 6.47 2.19
C TYR A 188 0.73 5.95 3.46
N LYS A 189 -0.50 6.38 3.76
CA LYS A 189 -1.31 5.77 4.83
C LYS A 189 -1.80 4.39 4.39
N SER A 190 -1.58 3.36 5.21
CA SER A 190 -2.18 2.04 5.00
C SER A 190 -3.70 2.11 4.99
N ASP A 191 -4.32 1.33 4.11
CA ASP A 191 -5.78 1.21 4.08
C ASP A 191 -6.25 0.48 5.36
N PRO A 192 -7.04 1.12 6.24
CA PRO A 192 -7.52 0.51 7.48
C PRO A 192 -8.59 -0.56 7.23
N ASN A 193 -9.12 -0.67 6.01
CA ASN A 193 -9.99 -1.75 5.61
C ASN A 193 -9.21 -3.05 5.47
N LYS A 194 -9.79 -4.16 5.94
CA LYS A 194 -9.10 -5.44 6.05
C LYS A 194 -9.11 -6.21 4.72
N LEU A 195 -8.10 -7.06 4.57
CA LEU A 195 -8.10 -8.09 3.53
C LEU A 195 -9.09 -9.20 3.91
N LEU A 196 -10.00 -9.53 2.99
CA LEU A 196 -11.00 -10.57 3.18
C LEU A 196 -10.66 -11.80 2.35
N TYR A 197 -10.48 -12.94 3.01
CA TYR A 197 -10.22 -14.24 2.42
C TYR A 197 -11.46 -15.12 2.58
N VAL A 198 -12.00 -15.63 1.48
CA VAL A 198 -13.26 -16.37 1.50
C VAL A 198 -13.12 -17.72 0.81
N GLU A 199 -13.71 -18.75 1.38
CA GLU A 199 -13.91 -20.01 0.66
C GLU A 199 -14.83 -19.80 -0.55
N SER A 200 -14.44 -20.33 -1.71
CA SER A 200 -15.18 -20.18 -2.97
C SER A 200 -15.41 -21.53 -3.64
N ASP A 201 -16.44 -21.58 -4.48
CA ASP A 201 -16.76 -22.74 -5.33
C ASP A 201 -16.20 -22.64 -6.75
N ARG A 202 -15.46 -21.56 -7.06
CA ARG A 202 -14.88 -21.33 -8.40
C ARG A 202 -13.43 -20.90 -8.33
N PHE A 203 -12.69 -21.26 -9.39
CA PHE A 203 -11.25 -21.00 -9.55
C PHE A 203 -10.40 -21.57 -8.40
N TYR A 204 -9.10 -21.78 -8.60
CA TYR A 204 -8.28 -22.38 -7.54
C TYR A 204 -7.99 -21.36 -6.41
N MET A 205 -7.41 -20.23 -6.79
CA MET A 205 -7.20 -19.03 -5.97
C MET A 205 -7.40 -17.82 -6.88
N PHE A 206 -7.95 -16.73 -6.36
CA PHE A 206 -8.07 -15.47 -7.10
C PHE A 206 -8.26 -14.27 -6.17
N ALA A 207 -7.92 -13.08 -6.68
CA ALA A 207 -8.20 -11.80 -6.06
C ALA A 207 -9.12 -10.94 -6.94
N THR A 208 -10.00 -10.16 -6.32
CA THR A 208 -10.83 -9.17 -6.99
C THR A 208 -11.21 -8.05 -6.02
N HIS A 209 -12.08 -7.13 -6.44
CA HIS A 209 -12.57 -6.07 -5.56
C HIS A 209 -13.20 -6.66 -4.29
N GLY A 210 -12.67 -6.24 -3.14
CA GLY A 210 -13.22 -6.49 -1.82
C GLY A 210 -12.91 -7.86 -1.20
N HIS A 211 -12.33 -8.81 -1.93
CA HIS A 211 -12.02 -10.14 -1.40
C HIS A 211 -11.05 -10.97 -2.26
N MET A 212 -10.59 -12.08 -1.69
CA MET A 212 -9.91 -13.19 -2.37
C MET A 212 -10.69 -14.49 -2.15
N GLY A 213 -10.71 -15.37 -3.16
CA GLY A 213 -11.43 -16.64 -3.13
C GLY A 213 -10.50 -17.85 -3.18
N PHE A 214 -10.86 -18.92 -2.46
CA PHE A 214 -10.06 -20.15 -2.33
C PHE A 214 -10.93 -21.39 -2.46
N ASN A 215 -10.63 -22.27 -3.43
CA ASN A 215 -11.40 -23.49 -3.70
C ASN A 215 -10.52 -24.75 -3.69
N GLY A 216 -11.09 -25.82 -3.15
CA GLY A 216 -10.49 -27.14 -3.13
C GLY A 216 -9.53 -27.35 -1.96
N ASP A 217 -9.30 -28.62 -1.65
CA ASP A 217 -8.58 -29.07 -0.46
C ASP A 217 -7.19 -28.42 -0.33
N ALA A 218 -6.44 -28.36 -1.43
CA ALA A 218 -5.09 -27.83 -1.41
C ALA A 218 -5.05 -26.30 -1.21
N ALA A 219 -6.05 -25.55 -1.68
CA ALA A 219 -6.12 -24.11 -1.46
C ALA A 219 -6.55 -23.78 -0.03
N LEU A 220 -7.57 -24.49 0.46
CA LEU A 220 -8.09 -24.31 1.82
C LEU A 220 -7.08 -24.73 2.89
N GLN A 221 -6.30 -25.79 2.64
CA GLN A 221 -5.19 -26.16 3.53
C GLN A 221 -4.16 -25.03 3.61
N ARG A 222 -3.76 -24.43 2.49
CA ARG A 222 -2.83 -23.28 2.48
C ARG A 222 -3.41 -22.04 3.16
N LEU A 223 -4.71 -21.79 3.00
CA LEU A 223 -5.40 -20.65 3.62
C LEU A 223 -5.46 -20.77 5.15
N LEU A 224 -5.64 -21.99 5.66
CA LEU A 224 -5.92 -22.24 7.09
C LEU A 224 -4.69 -22.75 7.86
N THR A 225 -3.50 -22.65 7.27
CA THR A 225 -2.23 -23.03 7.89
C THR A 225 -1.16 -21.96 7.61
N THR A 226 -0.02 -22.06 8.29
CA THR A 226 1.08 -21.10 8.16
C THR A 226 2.20 -21.56 7.22
N ASN A 227 2.06 -22.74 6.62
CA ASN A 227 3.05 -23.28 5.68
C ASN A 227 2.63 -23.03 4.22
N ASN A 228 3.60 -23.05 3.30
CA ASN A 228 3.33 -22.97 1.86
C ASN A 228 2.54 -21.71 1.43
N GLY A 229 2.91 -20.55 1.99
CA GLY A 229 2.15 -19.31 1.88
C GLY A 229 2.18 -18.61 0.52
N TRP A 230 2.98 -19.04 -0.45
CA TRP A 230 3.19 -18.30 -1.72
C TRP A 230 1.89 -17.91 -2.41
N GLY A 231 0.92 -18.84 -2.53
CA GLY A 231 -0.38 -18.56 -3.14
C GLY A 231 -1.17 -17.50 -2.35
N ILE A 232 -1.15 -17.56 -1.02
CA ILE A 232 -1.84 -16.60 -0.16
C ILE A 232 -1.20 -15.21 -0.30
N TRP A 233 0.14 -15.14 -0.31
CA TRP A 233 0.87 -13.88 -0.49
C TRP A 233 0.62 -13.28 -1.88
N HIS A 234 0.60 -14.12 -2.92
CA HIS A 234 0.32 -13.72 -4.29
C HIS A 234 -1.06 -13.06 -4.42
N GLU A 235 -2.12 -13.74 -3.97
CA GLU A 235 -3.48 -13.15 -4.03
C GLU A 235 -3.59 -11.87 -3.17
N SER A 236 -2.93 -11.84 -2.01
CA SER A 236 -2.88 -10.64 -1.16
C SER A 236 -2.15 -9.48 -1.85
N GLY A 237 -1.12 -9.79 -2.65
CA GLY A 237 -0.38 -8.80 -3.43
C GLY A 237 -1.23 -8.12 -4.51
N HIS A 238 -2.18 -8.84 -5.12
CA HIS A 238 -3.09 -8.23 -6.11
C HIS A 238 -3.96 -7.12 -5.51
N GLN A 239 -4.25 -7.18 -4.21
CA GLN A 239 -4.96 -6.12 -3.49
C GLN A 239 -4.12 -4.85 -3.30
N ARG A 240 -2.82 -4.88 -3.62
CA ARG A 240 -1.85 -3.78 -3.42
C ARG A 240 -1.19 -3.30 -4.71
N GLN A 241 -1.21 -4.17 -5.72
CA GLN A 241 -0.60 -3.95 -7.02
C GLN A 241 -1.09 -2.66 -7.67
N GLN A 242 -0.14 -1.80 -8.06
CA GLN A 242 -0.48 -0.57 -8.76
C GLN A 242 -0.60 -0.80 -10.27
N PHE A 243 -1.66 -0.24 -10.87
CA PHE A 243 -1.88 -0.31 -12.31
C PHE A 243 -0.94 0.58 -13.16
N PRO A 244 -0.34 1.70 -12.68
CA PRO A 244 0.46 2.59 -13.53
C PRO A 244 1.73 1.96 -14.11
N TYR A 245 2.36 1.00 -13.43
CA TYR A 245 3.57 0.31 -13.92
C TYR A 245 3.28 -1.14 -14.36
N THR A 246 2.01 -1.49 -14.57
CA THR A 246 1.60 -2.81 -15.07
C THR A 246 1.08 -2.69 -16.51
N TRP A 247 1.77 -3.31 -17.48
CA TRP A 247 1.40 -3.33 -18.91
C TRP A 247 0.96 -4.73 -19.39
N SER A 248 0.24 -4.78 -20.52
CA SER A 248 -0.43 -5.99 -21.05
C SER A 248 0.22 -6.63 -22.28
N GLY A 249 1.42 -6.20 -22.69
CA GLY A 249 2.13 -6.80 -23.83
C GLY A 249 2.48 -8.27 -23.61
N GLY A 250 2.29 -9.11 -24.65
CA GLY A 250 2.59 -10.55 -24.61
C GLY A 250 1.82 -11.30 -23.52
N THR A 251 2.53 -11.90 -22.55
CA THR A 251 1.93 -12.57 -21.38
C THR A 251 1.58 -11.62 -20.23
N GLY A 252 1.73 -10.30 -20.44
CA GLY A 252 1.37 -9.26 -19.47
C GLY A 252 2.33 -9.14 -18.27
N MET A 253 2.02 -8.19 -17.38
CA MET A 253 2.77 -7.93 -16.13
C MET A 253 1.95 -8.13 -14.86
N MET A 254 0.63 -8.35 -14.95
CA MET A 254 -0.24 -8.49 -13.77
C MET A 254 0.17 -9.68 -12.90
N GLU A 255 0.45 -10.84 -13.50
CA GLU A 255 0.95 -12.01 -12.77
C GLU A 255 2.46 -11.91 -12.42
N VAL A 256 3.13 -10.84 -12.85
CA VAL A 256 4.57 -10.62 -12.63
C VAL A 256 4.79 -9.65 -11.47
N THR A 257 4.26 -8.43 -11.56
CA THR A 257 4.51 -7.38 -10.55
C THR A 257 3.91 -7.74 -9.20
N VAL A 258 2.85 -8.54 -9.17
CA VAL A 258 2.27 -9.07 -7.93
C VAL A 258 3.28 -9.90 -7.13
N ASN A 259 4.18 -10.61 -7.80
CA ASN A 259 5.15 -11.47 -7.13
C ASN A 259 6.28 -10.70 -6.44
N LEU A 260 6.39 -9.38 -6.65
CA LEU A 260 7.23 -8.53 -5.78
C LEU A 260 6.77 -8.61 -4.32
N TYR A 261 5.46 -8.59 -4.08
CA TYR A 261 4.89 -8.71 -2.75
C TYR A 261 5.12 -10.11 -2.16
N SER A 262 5.06 -11.17 -2.98
CA SER A 262 5.38 -12.54 -2.54
C SER A 262 6.86 -12.71 -2.20
N LEU A 263 7.77 -12.16 -3.00
CA LEU A 263 9.21 -12.18 -2.71
C LEU A 263 9.54 -11.37 -1.46
N ALA A 264 8.91 -10.21 -1.26
CA ALA A 264 9.08 -9.40 -0.05
C ALA A 264 8.65 -10.14 1.22
N VAL A 265 7.53 -10.88 1.16
CA VAL A 265 7.10 -11.73 2.28
C VAL A 265 8.10 -12.86 2.52
N GLN A 266 8.52 -13.55 1.46
CA GLN A 266 9.50 -14.64 1.58
C GLN A 266 10.81 -14.15 2.22
N GLU A 267 11.29 -12.98 1.78
CA GLU A 267 12.47 -12.33 2.34
C GLU A 267 12.28 -11.92 3.79
N GLY A 268 11.19 -11.25 4.14
CA GLY A 268 10.95 -10.83 5.51
C GLY A 268 10.76 -11.98 6.50
N LEU A 269 10.21 -13.12 6.06
CA LEU A 269 10.02 -14.30 6.91
C LEU A 269 11.25 -15.19 7.02
N TYR A 270 12.06 -15.30 5.96
CA TYR A 270 13.17 -16.27 5.90
C TYR A 270 14.55 -15.62 5.74
N GLY A 271 14.63 -14.30 5.76
CA GLY A 271 15.86 -13.52 5.56
C GLY A 271 16.33 -13.41 4.11
N ARG A 272 15.67 -14.09 3.16
CA ARG A 272 15.94 -13.95 1.71
C ARG A 272 14.80 -14.49 0.84
N ALA A 273 14.68 -13.98 -0.39
CA ALA A 273 13.73 -14.46 -1.38
C ALA A 273 14.32 -15.56 -2.28
N SER A 274 14.14 -16.82 -1.93
CA SER A 274 14.72 -17.98 -2.64
C SER A 274 13.91 -18.52 -3.82
N GLN A 275 12.70 -17.99 -4.08
CA GLN A 275 11.84 -18.52 -5.15
C GLN A 275 12.50 -18.41 -6.54
N LEU A 276 13.30 -17.36 -6.76
CA LEU A 276 13.96 -17.11 -8.04
C LEU A 276 15.19 -17.97 -8.31
N ASP A 277 15.75 -18.64 -7.29
CA ASP A 277 17.02 -19.37 -7.39
C ASP A 277 17.03 -20.39 -8.55
N LYS A 278 15.95 -21.17 -8.65
CA LYS A 278 15.79 -22.19 -9.70
C LYS A 278 15.58 -21.59 -11.10
N TYR A 279 15.32 -20.29 -11.21
CA TYR A 279 15.08 -19.59 -12.46
C TYR A 279 16.28 -18.75 -12.93
N TYR A 280 17.25 -18.43 -12.06
CA TYR A 280 18.44 -17.69 -12.47
C TYR A 280 19.21 -18.30 -13.64
N PRO A 281 19.36 -19.64 -13.79
CA PRO A 281 19.95 -20.21 -14.99
C PRO A 281 19.20 -19.83 -16.28
N LYS A 282 17.87 -19.85 -16.27
CA LYS A 282 17.03 -19.45 -17.41
C LYS A 282 17.08 -17.94 -17.67
N ILE A 283 17.16 -17.15 -16.61
CA ILE A 283 17.36 -15.69 -16.72
C ILE A 283 18.69 -15.39 -17.42
N LYS A 284 19.78 -16.06 -17.03
CA LYS A 284 21.10 -15.90 -17.68
C LYS A 284 21.08 -16.33 -19.14
N GLU A 285 20.45 -17.45 -19.44
CA GLU A 285 20.24 -17.90 -20.83
C GLU A 285 19.50 -16.85 -21.65
N TYR A 286 18.39 -16.32 -21.13
CA TYR A 286 17.64 -15.24 -21.78
C TYR A 286 18.48 -13.97 -21.98
N LEU A 287 19.25 -13.56 -20.97
CA LEU A 287 20.10 -12.38 -21.03
C LEU A 287 21.26 -12.53 -22.03
N ALA A 288 21.71 -13.75 -22.29
CA ALA A 288 22.73 -14.05 -23.32
C ALA A 288 22.19 -14.02 -24.76
N THR A 289 20.87 -14.09 -24.98
CA THR A 289 20.29 -14.05 -26.34
C THR A 289 20.45 -12.69 -27.01
N GLU A 290 20.68 -12.69 -28.33
CA GLU A 290 20.78 -11.46 -29.14
C GLU A 290 19.42 -10.80 -29.39
N LYS A 291 18.41 -11.60 -29.76
CA LYS A 291 17.03 -11.11 -30.02
C LYS A 291 16.18 -11.23 -28.76
N LYS A 292 15.97 -10.11 -28.09
CA LYS A 292 15.19 -10.05 -26.85
C LYS A 292 13.74 -9.71 -27.13
N ASN A 293 12.84 -10.52 -26.58
CA ASN A 293 11.43 -10.18 -26.46
C ASN A 293 11.00 -10.40 -25.00
N PHE A 294 10.98 -9.31 -24.22
CA PHE A 294 10.61 -9.35 -22.80
C PHE A 294 9.16 -9.79 -22.61
N ASP A 295 8.25 -9.24 -23.40
CA ASP A 295 6.81 -9.37 -23.19
C ASP A 295 6.31 -10.82 -23.32
N THR A 296 7.03 -11.67 -24.06
CA THR A 296 6.68 -13.09 -24.25
C THR A 296 7.32 -14.03 -23.23
N GLN A 297 8.18 -13.53 -22.33
CA GLN A 297 8.87 -14.39 -21.36
C GLN A 297 7.93 -14.91 -20.26
N ASP A 298 8.36 -16.01 -19.62
CA ASP A 298 7.73 -16.56 -18.42
C ASP A 298 7.71 -15.56 -17.27
N VAL A 299 6.71 -15.68 -16.40
CA VAL A 299 6.52 -14.83 -15.21
C VAL A 299 7.79 -14.71 -14.38
N ASN A 300 8.50 -15.81 -14.12
CA ASN A 300 9.67 -15.81 -13.24
C ASN A 300 10.90 -15.18 -13.90
N ILE A 301 11.02 -15.28 -15.23
CA ILE A 301 12.08 -14.59 -15.97
C ILE A 301 11.86 -13.07 -15.89
N LYS A 302 10.63 -12.61 -16.16
CA LYS A 302 10.27 -11.19 -16.04
C LYS A 302 10.43 -10.66 -14.60
N LEU A 303 10.06 -11.47 -13.61
CA LEU A 303 10.23 -11.14 -12.20
C LEU A 303 11.71 -10.98 -11.82
N GLY A 304 12.60 -11.73 -12.48
CA GLY A 304 14.05 -11.57 -12.35
C GLY A 304 14.52 -10.12 -12.57
N MET A 305 14.06 -9.46 -13.64
CA MET A 305 14.39 -8.04 -13.90
C MET A 305 14.01 -7.14 -12.73
N LEU A 306 12.79 -7.32 -12.22
CA LEU A 306 12.26 -6.52 -11.12
C LEU A 306 13.06 -6.77 -9.84
N TRP A 307 13.31 -8.04 -9.51
CA TRP A 307 14.05 -8.37 -8.29
C TRP A 307 15.53 -7.96 -8.36
N GLN A 308 16.14 -7.94 -9.55
CA GLN A 308 17.50 -7.40 -9.71
C GLN A 308 17.59 -5.91 -9.35
N LEU A 309 16.54 -5.12 -9.60
CA LEU A 309 16.50 -3.72 -9.14
C LEU A 309 16.49 -3.66 -7.61
N LYS A 310 15.69 -4.51 -6.95
CA LYS A 310 15.69 -4.64 -5.48
C LYS A 310 17.07 -5.03 -4.94
N LEU A 311 17.70 -6.05 -5.53
CA LEU A 311 19.03 -6.50 -5.11
C LEU A 311 20.09 -5.41 -5.29
N THR A 312 19.97 -4.59 -6.34
CA THR A 312 20.93 -3.52 -6.65
C THR A 312 20.81 -2.34 -5.69
N PHE A 313 19.58 -1.89 -5.44
CA PHE A 313 19.29 -0.62 -4.79
C PHE A 313 18.78 -0.74 -3.35
N GLY A 314 18.51 -1.97 -2.89
CA GLY A 314 18.09 -2.27 -1.53
C GLY A 314 16.61 -2.02 -1.27
N ASP A 315 16.24 -2.14 0.01
CA ASP A 315 14.85 -2.18 0.47
C ASP A 315 14.09 -0.86 0.27
N GLY A 316 14.80 0.27 0.14
CA GLY A 316 14.19 1.57 -0.13
C GLY A 316 13.72 1.78 -1.56
N PHE A 317 14.14 0.95 -2.54
CA PHE A 317 13.85 1.19 -3.96
C PHE A 317 12.36 1.12 -4.28
N TYR A 318 11.71 -0.02 -4.01
CA TYR A 318 10.31 -0.21 -4.37
C TYR A 318 9.32 0.68 -3.59
N PRO A 319 9.48 0.90 -2.28
CA PRO A 319 8.64 1.85 -1.55
C PRO A 319 8.65 3.26 -2.15
N GLN A 320 9.85 3.76 -2.49
CA GLN A 320 10.01 5.08 -3.13
C GLN A 320 9.43 5.09 -4.55
N LEU A 321 9.68 4.04 -5.34
CA LEU A 321 9.14 3.93 -6.70
C LEU A 321 7.61 3.89 -6.70
N HIS A 322 7.00 3.12 -5.81
CA HIS A 322 5.54 3.07 -5.65
C HIS A 322 4.98 4.43 -5.22
N GLN A 323 5.67 5.16 -4.34
CA GLN A 323 5.26 6.51 -3.96
C GLN A 323 5.30 7.48 -5.14
N ILE A 324 6.36 7.44 -5.96
CA ILE A 324 6.48 8.26 -7.18
C ILE A 324 5.22 8.12 -8.04
N TYR A 325 4.72 6.89 -8.26
CA TYR A 325 3.50 6.67 -9.03
C TYR A 325 2.22 7.10 -8.32
N ARG A 326 2.15 7.06 -6.98
CA ARG A 326 0.97 7.57 -6.25
C ARG A 326 0.80 9.07 -6.41
N ILE A 327 1.91 9.82 -6.31
CA ILE A 327 1.94 11.28 -6.36
C ILE A 327 2.23 11.87 -7.75
N MET A 328 2.23 11.03 -8.79
CA MET A 328 2.43 11.45 -10.17
C MET A 328 1.16 12.11 -10.72
N ASP A 329 1.30 13.33 -11.23
CA ASP A 329 0.16 14.12 -11.72
C ASP A 329 -0.46 13.51 -12.99
N SER A 330 0.38 13.02 -13.90
CA SER A 330 -0.03 12.41 -15.18
C SER A 330 0.51 10.99 -15.29
N LEU A 331 -0.39 10.01 -15.12
CA LEU A 331 -0.03 8.60 -15.18
C LEU A 331 0.16 8.11 -16.63
N PRO A 332 1.10 7.20 -16.89
CA PRO A 332 1.22 6.57 -18.21
C PRO A 332 0.00 5.70 -18.51
N ILE A 333 -0.55 5.84 -19.72
CA ILE A 333 -1.82 5.20 -20.10
C ILE A 333 -1.57 3.92 -20.87
N ASN A 334 -0.86 3.99 -22.00
CA ASN A 334 -0.63 2.85 -22.89
C ASN A 334 0.64 2.05 -22.50
N ASN A 335 0.77 0.83 -23.01
CA ASN A 335 1.88 -0.07 -22.68
C ASN A 335 3.27 0.51 -22.99
N SER A 336 3.39 1.29 -24.06
CA SER A 336 4.67 1.92 -24.43
C SER A 336 5.05 2.97 -23.38
N ASP A 337 4.13 3.87 -23.05
CA ASP A 337 4.34 4.93 -22.06
C ASP A 337 4.65 4.36 -20.68
N LYS A 338 3.98 3.27 -20.28
CA LYS A 338 4.26 2.60 -19.00
C LYS A 338 5.69 2.08 -18.92
N LYS A 339 6.18 1.45 -20.00
CA LYS A 339 7.57 0.97 -20.08
C LYS A 339 8.55 2.14 -20.01
N GLN A 340 8.34 3.18 -20.80
CA GLN A 340 9.23 4.35 -20.81
C GLN A 340 9.23 5.06 -19.45
N GLN A 341 8.06 5.25 -18.84
CA GLN A 341 7.95 5.83 -17.51
C GLN A 341 8.64 4.97 -16.45
N PHE A 342 8.58 3.64 -16.55
CA PHE A 342 9.28 2.75 -15.62
C PHE A 342 10.80 2.90 -15.73
N ILE A 343 11.34 3.02 -16.95
CA ILE A 343 12.76 3.32 -17.18
C ILE A 343 13.14 4.67 -16.55
N ILE A 344 12.34 5.71 -16.81
CA ILE A 344 12.59 7.07 -16.33
C ILE A 344 12.54 7.14 -14.81
N SER A 345 11.43 6.71 -14.21
CA SER A 345 11.24 6.76 -12.75
C SER A 345 12.30 5.96 -12.01
N SER A 346 12.65 4.76 -12.49
CA SER A 346 13.69 3.94 -11.86
C SER A 346 15.06 4.60 -11.96
N SER A 347 15.40 5.18 -13.12
CA SER A 347 16.70 5.83 -13.34
C SER A 347 16.85 7.09 -12.49
N GLN A 348 15.81 7.93 -12.46
CA GLN A 348 15.81 9.17 -11.66
C GLN A 348 15.87 8.87 -10.16
N LEU A 349 15.10 7.89 -9.69
CA LEU A 349 15.14 7.45 -8.29
C LEU A 349 16.53 6.95 -7.89
N ALA A 350 17.13 6.10 -8.73
CA ALA A 350 18.47 5.57 -8.49
C ALA A 350 19.60 6.60 -8.70
N ASN A 351 19.29 7.74 -9.32
CA ASN A 351 20.25 8.71 -9.85
C ASN A 351 21.34 8.06 -10.73
N VAL A 352 20.92 7.12 -11.59
CA VAL A 352 21.77 6.42 -12.55
C VAL A 352 20.97 6.15 -13.82
N ASN A 353 21.56 6.34 -14.99
CA ASN A 353 20.93 6.04 -16.27
C ASN A 353 20.79 4.52 -16.47
N LEU A 354 19.59 3.97 -16.25
CA LEU A 354 19.29 2.54 -16.39
C LEU A 354 18.90 2.11 -17.81
N ALA A 355 19.01 2.99 -18.81
CA ALA A 355 18.69 2.67 -20.21
C ALA A 355 19.36 1.37 -20.68
N VAL A 356 20.65 1.18 -20.34
CA VAL A 356 21.41 -0.01 -20.71
C VAL A 356 20.85 -1.26 -20.04
N PHE A 357 20.51 -1.20 -18.76
CA PHE A 357 19.91 -2.32 -18.01
C PHE A 357 18.59 -2.76 -18.64
N PHE A 358 17.68 -1.82 -18.88
CA PHE A 358 16.38 -2.14 -19.47
C PHE A 358 16.49 -2.64 -20.92
N ASN A 359 17.40 -2.06 -21.70
CA ASN A 359 17.67 -2.56 -23.04
C ASN A 359 18.24 -3.99 -23.01
N LYS A 360 19.06 -4.33 -22.00
CA LYS A 360 19.54 -5.70 -21.76
C LYS A 360 18.44 -6.68 -21.39
N TRP A 361 17.33 -6.19 -20.88
CA TRP A 361 16.12 -6.98 -20.64
C TRP A 361 15.14 -6.97 -21.83
N GLY A 362 15.46 -6.31 -22.95
CA GLY A 362 14.59 -6.21 -24.12
C GLY A 362 13.48 -5.17 -23.99
N ILE A 363 13.61 -4.22 -23.07
CA ILE A 363 12.74 -3.04 -22.95
C ILE A 363 13.54 -1.83 -23.44
N THR A 364 13.37 -1.48 -24.72
CA THR A 364 14.20 -0.46 -25.37
C THR A 364 13.74 0.96 -25.01
N PRO A 365 14.62 1.82 -24.47
CA PRO A 365 14.33 3.23 -24.27
C PRO A 365 14.22 3.94 -25.63
N ASN A 366 13.22 4.81 -25.78
CA ASN A 366 13.10 5.65 -26.97
C ASN A 366 13.97 6.92 -26.87
N GLU A 367 14.05 7.70 -27.95
CA GLU A 367 14.86 8.92 -28.03
C GLU A 367 14.53 9.93 -26.93
N LYS A 368 13.24 10.16 -26.67
CA LYS A 368 12.79 11.06 -25.59
C LYS A 368 13.26 10.58 -24.21
N THR A 369 13.18 9.28 -23.95
CA THR A 369 13.68 8.69 -22.70
C THR A 369 15.19 8.85 -22.59
N LEU A 370 15.95 8.58 -23.65
CA LEU A 370 17.40 8.75 -23.65
C LEU A 370 17.81 10.20 -23.40
N GLU A 371 17.11 11.15 -24.01
CA GLU A 371 17.33 12.58 -23.82
C GLU A 371 17.06 13.03 -22.38
N ILE A 372 15.99 12.54 -21.75
CA ILE A 372 15.69 12.80 -20.33
C ILE A 372 16.81 12.25 -19.42
N LEU A 373 17.36 11.09 -19.76
CA LEU A 373 18.32 10.38 -18.90
C LEU A 373 19.77 10.77 -19.15
N LYS A 374 20.06 11.63 -20.14
CA LYS A 374 21.44 12.01 -20.51
C LYS A 374 22.20 12.74 -19.39
N THR A 375 21.48 13.38 -18.47
CA THR A 375 22.04 14.15 -17.35
C THR A 375 22.42 13.27 -16.16
N LEU A 376 21.97 12.01 -16.13
CA LEU A 376 22.28 11.08 -15.05
C LEU A 376 23.62 10.37 -15.29
N PRO A 377 24.34 10.00 -14.21
CA PRO A 377 25.54 9.16 -14.31
C PRO A 377 25.27 7.88 -15.12
N PRO A 378 26.22 7.44 -15.96
CA PRO A 378 26.08 6.18 -16.70
C PRO A 378 26.10 4.98 -15.74
N LEU A 379 25.39 3.91 -16.11
CA LEU A 379 25.49 2.63 -15.41
C LEU A 379 26.84 1.96 -15.75
N ASP A 380 27.72 1.84 -14.75
CA ASP A 380 29.08 1.31 -14.85
C ASP A 380 29.21 -0.16 -14.43
N LYS A 381 28.14 -0.75 -13.87
CA LYS A 381 28.10 -2.14 -13.40
C LYS A 381 27.03 -2.96 -14.12
N ASN A 382 27.34 -4.23 -14.35
CA ASN A 382 26.43 -5.20 -14.97
C ASN A 382 25.37 -5.70 -13.98
N ILE A 383 24.51 -4.83 -13.46
CA ILE A 383 23.53 -5.19 -12.42
C ILE A 383 22.51 -6.27 -12.87
N TRP A 384 22.42 -6.54 -14.17
CA TRP A 384 21.66 -7.67 -14.73
C TRP A 384 22.29 -9.05 -14.45
N GLU A 385 23.47 -9.10 -13.84
CA GLU A 385 24.12 -10.33 -13.39
C GLU A 385 23.78 -10.70 -11.94
N ASN A 386 22.97 -9.89 -11.24
CA ASN A 386 22.51 -10.18 -9.88
C ASN A 386 21.67 -11.47 -9.83
N ASP A 387 22.01 -12.34 -8.87
CA ASP A 387 21.33 -13.61 -8.60
C ASP A 387 21.49 -14.06 -7.12
N ASP A 388 21.30 -15.36 -6.83
CA ASP A 388 21.46 -15.95 -5.49
C ASP A 388 22.91 -16.00 -4.98
N LYS A 389 23.89 -15.82 -5.87
CA LYS A 389 25.33 -15.99 -5.61
C LYS A 389 26.14 -14.72 -5.88
N ASN A 390 25.60 -13.81 -6.67
CA ASN A 390 26.24 -12.58 -7.10
C ASN A 390 25.38 -11.38 -6.69
N LEU A 391 25.99 -10.48 -5.93
CA LEU A 391 25.35 -9.25 -5.45
C LEU A 391 26.19 -8.03 -5.85
N ILE A 392 25.63 -7.23 -6.74
CA ILE A 392 26.15 -5.99 -7.29
C ILE A 392 25.21 -4.90 -6.82
N THR A 393 25.71 -4.02 -5.96
CA THR A 393 24.93 -2.91 -5.41
C THR A 393 25.38 -1.57 -5.97
N ILE A 394 24.44 -0.63 -6.01
CA ILE A 394 24.65 0.78 -6.32
C ILE A 394 23.90 1.58 -5.25
N ARG A 395 24.58 2.57 -4.65
CA ARG A 395 23.94 3.42 -3.65
C ARG A 395 23.00 4.40 -4.34
N MET A 396 21.76 4.45 -3.89
CA MET A 396 20.84 5.52 -4.27
C MET A 396 21.11 6.78 -3.43
N PRO A 397 20.72 7.98 -3.90
CA PRO A 397 20.77 9.19 -3.08
C PRO A 397 20.06 9.03 -1.74
N GLN A 398 18.93 8.31 -1.74
CA GLN A 398 18.14 8.02 -0.57
C GLN A 398 17.94 6.51 -0.44
N GLU A 399 18.76 5.85 0.39
CA GLU A 399 18.72 4.38 0.58
C GLU A 399 17.51 3.92 1.40
N LYS A 400 17.06 4.72 2.36
CA LYS A 400 15.91 4.42 3.21
C LYS A 400 14.66 5.12 2.69
N TYR A 401 13.52 4.45 2.71
CA TYR A 401 12.25 5.12 2.38
C TYR A 401 11.89 6.16 3.45
N ILE A 402 11.73 7.43 3.05
CA ILE A 402 11.25 8.53 3.88
C ILE A 402 10.09 9.17 3.13
N PRO A 403 8.84 8.80 3.43
CA PRO A 403 7.69 9.19 2.62
C PRO A 403 7.46 10.71 2.59
N GLU A 404 7.84 11.44 3.65
CA GLU A 404 7.68 12.89 3.74
C GLU A 404 8.57 13.64 2.76
N LEU A 405 9.73 13.07 2.41
CA LEU A 405 10.72 13.75 1.56
C LEU A 405 10.13 14.11 0.18
N ALA A 406 9.32 13.23 -0.40
CA ALA A 406 8.66 13.47 -1.68
C ALA A 406 7.72 14.69 -1.62
N TYR A 407 7.12 14.94 -0.46
CA TYR A 407 6.29 16.11 -0.21
C TYR A 407 7.10 17.35 0.12
N PHE A 408 8.18 17.23 0.91
CA PHE A 408 9.08 18.35 1.19
C PHE A 408 9.66 18.93 -0.10
N MET A 409 10.10 18.07 -1.03
CA MET A 409 10.62 18.48 -2.34
C MET A 409 9.60 19.24 -3.19
N LYS A 410 8.29 19.07 -2.93
CA LYS A 410 7.19 19.79 -3.60
C LYS A 410 6.57 20.91 -2.73
N SER A 411 7.06 21.10 -1.51
CA SER A 411 6.41 21.94 -0.49
C SER A 411 6.70 23.42 -0.68
N ILE A 412 7.83 23.78 -1.30
CA ILE A 412 8.21 25.17 -1.53
C ILE A 412 7.56 25.66 -2.83
N LYS A 413 6.72 26.69 -2.69
CA LYS A 413 5.92 27.28 -3.78
C LYS A 413 6.07 28.80 -3.77
N LYS A 414 5.60 29.44 -4.85
CA LYS A 414 5.47 30.91 -4.97
C LYS A 414 6.73 31.67 -4.54
N THR A 415 7.89 31.22 -4.99
CA THR A 415 9.15 31.87 -4.66
C THR A 415 9.21 33.23 -5.35
N LEU A 416 9.57 34.28 -4.61
CA LEU A 416 9.81 35.64 -5.10
C LEU A 416 11.13 36.14 -4.52
N LEU A 417 11.90 36.88 -5.33
CA LEU A 417 13.20 37.40 -4.92
C LEU A 417 13.35 38.85 -5.36
N SER A 418 13.66 39.72 -4.42
CA SER A 418 14.13 41.09 -4.65
C SER A 418 15.58 41.24 -4.16
N GLU A 419 16.17 42.42 -4.32
CA GLU A 419 17.54 42.68 -3.83
C GLU A 419 17.68 42.53 -2.31
N ASN A 420 16.59 42.73 -1.55
CA ASN A 420 16.64 42.79 -0.08
C ASN A 420 15.67 41.79 0.61
N GLU A 421 15.00 40.95 -0.16
CA GLU A 421 13.99 40.05 0.38
C GLU A 421 13.83 38.80 -0.47
N PHE A 422 13.76 37.65 0.19
CA PHE A 422 13.36 36.37 -0.40
C PHE A 422 12.05 35.92 0.25
N GLU A 423 11.03 35.67 -0.57
CA GLU A 423 9.73 35.17 -0.14
C GLU A 423 9.44 33.80 -0.74
N PHE A 424 8.73 32.96 0.01
CA PHE A 424 8.22 31.67 -0.47
C PHE A 424 7.05 31.21 0.39
N THR A 425 6.26 30.27 -0.13
CA THR A 425 5.18 29.62 0.61
C THR A 425 5.56 28.17 0.88
N ILE A 426 5.46 27.73 2.13
CA ILE A 426 5.50 26.31 2.50
C ILE A 426 4.07 25.76 2.46
N ASP A 427 3.89 24.62 1.80
CA ASP A 427 2.61 23.92 1.72
C ASP A 427 1.95 23.75 3.10
N ARG A 428 0.63 24.01 3.15
CA ARG A 428 -0.16 24.03 4.38
C ARG A 428 -0.15 22.70 5.12
N ASP A 429 0.02 21.58 4.44
CA ASP A 429 0.06 20.28 5.10
C ASP A 429 1.45 19.92 5.64
N TRP A 430 2.48 20.74 5.34
CA TRP A 430 3.87 20.37 5.58
C TRP A 430 4.68 21.41 6.35
N TYR A 431 4.09 22.53 6.80
CA TYR A 431 4.81 23.51 7.61
C TYR A 431 4.98 23.12 9.10
N THR A 432 4.18 22.17 9.60
CA THR A 432 4.30 21.57 10.96
C THR A 432 4.29 20.03 10.89
N PRO A 433 4.92 19.34 11.86
CA PRO A 433 5.76 19.84 12.95
C PRO A 433 7.26 19.93 12.56
N TYR A 434 7.55 20.29 11.30
CA TYR A 434 8.89 20.19 10.73
C TYR A 434 9.75 21.44 10.96
N GLN A 435 11.06 21.30 10.73
CA GLN A 435 12.03 22.38 10.78
C GLN A 435 12.58 22.66 9.38
N TYR A 436 12.42 23.90 8.91
CA TYR A 436 12.95 24.41 7.66
C TYR A 436 14.03 25.44 7.98
N VAL A 437 15.23 25.27 7.43
CA VAL A 437 16.35 26.21 7.61
C VAL A 437 16.69 26.82 6.26
N ILE A 438 16.68 28.15 6.22
CA ILE A 438 17.01 28.95 5.05
C ILE A 438 18.47 29.35 5.18
N LYS A 439 19.22 29.18 4.10
CA LYS A 439 20.63 29.52 4.04
C LYS A 439 20.97 30.35 2.82
N LYS A 440 22.05 31.10 2.95
CA LYS A 440 22.74 31.76 1.85
C LYS A 440 24.20 31.35 1.84
N ASN A 441 24.69 30.80 0.73
CA ASN A 441 26.07 30.32 0.60
C ASN A 441 26.47 29.39 1.77
N ASN A 442 25.59 28.44 2.11
CA ASN A 442 25.70 27.51 3.25
C ASN A 442 25.66 28.15 4.65
N GLN A 443 25.49 29.47 4.77
CA GLN A 443 25.36 30.17 6.05
C GLN A 443 23.89 30.30 6.44
N TYR A 444 23.59 30.05 7.72
CA TYR A 444 22.24 30.22 8.27
C TYR A 444 21.76 31.65 8.09
N LEU A 445 20.52 31.81 7.61
CA LEU A 445 19.82 33.10 7.55
C LEU A 445 18.61 33.14 8.47
N ALA A 446 17.76 32.12 8.40
CA ALA A 446 16.49 32.06 9.11
C ALA A 446 16.04 30.61 9.27
N GLU A 447 15.06 30.37 10.14
CA GLU A 447 14.37 29.09 10.21
C GLU A 447 12.88 29.20 10.54
N ILE A 448 12.15 28.16 10.18
CA ILE A 448 10.78 27.90 10.63
C ILE A 448 10.83 26.60 11.39
N LYS A 449 10.42 26.61 12.65
CA LYS A 449 10.37 25.41 13.49
C LYS A 449 8.97 25.23 14.05
N ASP A 450 8.32 24.14 13.67
CA ASP A 450 6.92 23.88 14.05
C ASP A 450 6.02 25.08 13.71
N GLY A 451 6.17 25.60 12.48
CA GLY A 451 5.45 26.76 11.97
C GLY A 451 5.81 28.10 12.60
N LYS A 452 6.74 28.15 13.56
CA LYS A 452 7.17 29.40 14.22
C LYS A 452 8.39 29.98 13.51
N PRO A 453 8.39 31.28 13.19
CA PRO A 453 9.51 31.93 12.52
C PRO A 453 10.66 32.28 13.48
N PHE A 454 11.88 32.23 12.96
CA PHE A 454 13.12 32.71 13.60
C PHE A 454 13.95 33.43 12.53
N ASP A 455 14.29 34.70 12.79
CA ASP A 455 14.99 35.59 11.85
C ASP A 455 14.27 35.79 10.50
N CYS A 456 12.96 35.56 10.47
CA CYS A 456 12.07 35.80 9.34
C CYS A 456 10.67 36.24 9.83
N SER A 457 9.79 36.58 8.90
CA SER A 457 8.37 36.80 9.20
C SER A 457 7.49 35.79 8.47
N THR A 458 6.37 35.42 9.06
CA THR A 458 5.45 34.44 8.48
C THR A 458 4.00 34.85 8.55
N ASN A 459 3.21 34.49 7.54
CA ASN A 459 1.76 34.64 7.53
C ASN A 459 1.10 33.37 6.96
N LEU A 460 0.25 32.71 7.74
CA LEU A 460 -0.52 31.54 7.30
C LEU A 460 -1.80 31.99 6.59
N ASP A 461 -2.00 31.53 5.35
CA ASP A 461 -3.23 31.74 4.60
C ASP A 461 -3.77 30.43 4.00
N GLU A 462 -4.72 30.53 3.07
CA GLU A 462 -5.29 29.38 2.37
C GLU A 462 -4.29 28.60 1.52
N ASN A 463 -3.21 29.25 1.06
CA ASN A 463 -2.18 28.68 0.19
C ASN A 463 -1.03 28.03 0.97
N GLY A 464 -0.84 28.39 2.23
CA GLY A 464 0.20 27.83 3.10
C GLY A 464 0.83 28.86 4.02
N LEU A 465 1.99 28.50 4.59
CA LEU A 465 2.79 29.41 5.41
C LEU A 465 3.66 30.25 4.49
N ASN A 466 3.27 31.50 4.27
CA ASN A 466 4.12 32.46 3.58
C ASN A 466 5.25 32.88 4.50
N VAL A 467 6.48 32.86 3.99
CA VAL A 467 7.71 33.18 4.69
C VAL A 467 8.38 34.35 3.96
N LYS A 468 8.84 35.34 4.71
CA LYS A 468 9.69 36.43 4.19
C LYS A 468 10.99 36.51 4.96
N VAL A 469 12.10 36.44 4.24
CA VAL A 469 13.46 36.53 4.76
C VAL A 469 14.09 37.83 4.23
N SER A 470 14.23 38.82 5.10
CA SER A 470 14.81 40.12 4.75
C SER A 470 16.35 40.05 4.83
N HIS A 471 17.01 40.03 3.69
CA HIS A 471 18.46 39.96 3.58
C HIS A 471 18.93 40.48 2.21
N HIS A 472 20.17 41.01 2.12
CA HIS A 472 20.71 41.48 0.85
C HIS A 472 21.23 40.31 -0.01
N PHE A 473 20.77 40.22 -1.26
CA PHE A 473 21.09 39.15 -2.22
C PHE A 473 21.77 39.68 -3.48
N ILE A 474 22.93 39.13 -3.82
CA ILE A 474 23.66 39.43 -5.06
C ILE A 474 23.63 38.24 -6.03
N LEU A 475 23.97 38.45 -7.30
CA LEU A 475 23.81 37.45 -8.38
C LEU A 475 24.50 36.10 -8.11
N ASP A 476 25.65 36.13 -7.44
CA ASP A 476 26.43 34.93 -7.13
C ASP A 476 25.97 34.20 -5.88
N ASP A 477 25.02 34.76 -5.12
CA ASP A 477 24.50 34.11 -3.92
C ASP A 477 23.68 32.85 -4.28
N LEU A 478 23.90 31.80 -3.49
CA LEU A 478 23.12 30.56 -3.51
C LEU A 478 22.10 30.57 -2.37
N ILE A 479 20.82 30.43 -2.69
CA ILE A 479 19.74 30.31 -1.70
C ILE A 479 19.38 28.84 -1.56
N GLU A 480 19.40 28.35 -0.33
CA GLU A 480 19.02 26.97 0.00
C GLU A 480 17.93 26.94 1.07
N ILE A 481 17.02 25.98 0.94
CA ILE A 481 16.11 25.60 2.02
C ILE A 481 16.36 24.13 2.32
N GLU A 482 16.77 23.84 3.55
CA GLU A 482 16.89 22.48 4.06
C GLU A 482 15.75 22.15 5.03
N VAL A 483 15.26 20.92 4.99
CA VAL A 483 14.41 20.36 6.05
C VAL A 483 15.27 19.50 6.96
N ARG A 484 15.14 19.72 8.27
CA ARG A 484 15.75 18.86 9.29
C ARG A 484 14.70 17.90 9.83
N PHE A 485 14.86 16.62 9.52
CA PHE A 485 13.88 15.59 9.84
C PHE A 485 14.58 14.27 10.15
N ALA A 486 14.06 13.53 11.14
CA ALA A 486 14.59 12.23 11.57
C ALA A 486 16.11 12.20 11.86
N GLY A 487 16.67 13.32 12.33
CA GLY A 487 18.11 13.45 12.63
C GLY A 487 19.00 13.78 11.43
N GLU A 488 18.42 13.90 10.24
CA GLU A 488 19.11 14.15 8.97
C GLU A 488 18.75 15.54 8.39
N LYS A 489 19.48 15.97 7.36
CA LYS A 489 19.29 17.24 6.66
C LYS A 489 19.03 16.98 5.18
N TYR A 490 17.95 17.55 4.66
CA TYR A 490 17.53 17.39 3.27
C TYR A 490 17.43 18.75 2.59
N VAL A 491 18.29 19.02 1.62
CA VAL A 491 18.15 20.22 0.78
C VAL A 491 16.99 20.00 -0.19
N ILE A 492 15.94 20.81 -0.05
CA ILE A 492 14.69 20.67 -0.82
C ILE A 492 14.46 21.82 -1.82
N TYR A 493 15.24 22.89 -1.67
CA TYR A 493 15.31 24.01 -2.60
C TYR A 493 16.75 24.47 -2.67
N ASN A 494 17.25 24.69 -3.88
CA ASN A 494 18.60 25.17 -4.12
C ASN A 494 18.63 25.95 -5.45
N MET A 495 18.87 27.26 -5.39
CA MET A 495 18.84 28.13 -6.57
C MET A 495 19.81 29.30 -6.41
N LYS A 496 20.58 29.60 -7.47
CA LYS A 496 21.37 30.83 -7.52
C LYS A 496 20.48 32.02 -7.84
N VAL A 497 20.79 33.18 -7.28
CA VAL A 497 20.07 34.44 -7.56
C VAL A 497 20.09 34.78 -9.05
N TYR A 498 21.19 34.53 -9.75
CA TYR A 498 21.28 34.68 -11.20
C TYR A 498 20.25 33.84 -11.96
N ASP A 499 20.18 32.53 -11.67
CA ASP A 499 19.27 31.59 -12.31
C ASP A 499 17.80 31.91 -11.99
N PHE A 500 17.54 32.41 -10.78
CA PHE A 500 16.24 32.92 -10.38
C PHE A 500 15.82 34.07 -11.29
N LYS A 501 16.67 35.10 -11.46
CA LYS A 501 16.33 36.26 -12.30
C LYS A 501 16.09 35.91 -13.77
N LEU A 502 16.80 34.90 -14.31
CA LEU A 502 16.57 34.39 -15.66
C LEU A 502 15.24 33.63 -15.83
N SER A 503 14.77 32.97 -14.77
CA SER A 503 13.54 32.16 -14.83
C SER A 503 12.26 33.01 -14.82
N TYR A 504 12.36 34.29 -14.43
CA TYR A 504 11.25 35.23 -14.31
C TYR A 504 11.40 36.49 -15.19
N SER A 505 12.40 36.50 -16.08
CA SER A 505 12.57 37.45 -17.20
C SER A 505 12.03 36.85 -18.48
#